data_AF-A0A1V6R415-F1
#
_entry.id   AF-A0A1V6R415-F1
#
_cell.length_a   1.000
_cell.length_b   1.000
_cell.length_c   1.000
_cell.angle_alpha   90.00
_cell.angle_beta   90.00
_cell.angle_gamma   90.00
#
_symmetry.space_group_name_H-M   'P 1'
#
loop_
_entity.id
_entity.type
_entity.pdbx_description
1 polymer ?
#
loop_
_entity_poly.entity_id
_entity_poly.type
_entity_poly.pdbx_seq_one_letter_code
_entity_poly.pdbx_strand_id
1 'polypeptide(L)'
;MAVEASSLQLTDWIKRLCHTNGDAIALITTSSPSSSWIENLQELIPSDGKRPCLAKVIIASCGFDNEAEVTNLADNSPSGAQLMPLAALDELPSSSLVQDKYDLIVIDEPRLWDDKTTQAILSCLPNILEHGGIAAMRVSDTNLDAAAEKLQRFDGLELHSTTEDHKFIIARRMPLSWTTDSEFYVLSPVENSNSSPVFEHLENIFATHKVRLVPVGLEKVGTLAGKTVIALLDLASPWVSGWTESDLDRLRELIQVQYVLWVSPSWSQGDVNNIGSGAMGGLLRTLRNEQWNTTISHPLVDVEDLEDKFGLACGILQVMQLTTQQSTRRPDLVYRLANGRLLVPRVLETPAVVEAMHTLVHGPRPVLSELALDPRPLELKLHDVENARWEEQQLSEEQPRPDHTEINVEMVTIFDLHGDHGKTPDTALPMFEIVGKVTRIGSDAHDSAVGDQVLTLASTDSGLSTTMRVLESDTIRISTNTNPTKAISTPLAYLNAYQILTKIGRLNSSSSVLLVGSTSHTLQAMINYALAMKMHVIVATDPLDSAESLRSLYPPLVDPYRP
;
A
#
# COMPACT_ATOMS: atom_id res chain seq x y z
N MET A 1 -18.86 30.59 -24.24
CA MET A 1 -18.25 29.35 -24.78
C MET A 1 -18.52 28.29 -23.71
N ALA A 2 -19.21 27.19 -24.03
CA ALA A 2 -19.64 26.24 -23.00
C ALA A 2 -18.42 25.63 -22.30
N VAL A 3 -18.46 25.54 -20.96
CA VAL A 3 -17.38 24.92 -20.19
C VAL A 3 -17.45 23.41 -20.41
N GLU A 4 -16.41 22.81 -21.00
CA GLU A 4 -16.39 21.37 -21.21
C GLU A 4 -16.27 20.63 -19.88
N ALA A 5 -17.25 19.77 -19.61
CA ALA A 5 -17.26 18.88 -18.45
C ALA A 5 -16.13 17.85 -18.58
N SER A 6 -15.27 17.76 -17.57
CA SER A 6 -14.32 16.66 -17.49
C SER A 6 -15.04 15.39 -17.05
N SER A 7 -14.57 14.23 -17.50
CA SER A 7 -15.00 12.92 -16.97
C SER A 7 -14.36 12.59 -15.62
N LEU A 8 -13.89 13.60 -14.88
CA LEU A 8 -13.05 13.45 -13.69
C LEU A 8 -13.70 14.12 -12.50
N GLN A 9 -13.68 13.42 -11.38
CA GLN A 9 -14.02 13.99 -10.08
C GLN A 9 -12.84 14.83 -9.57
N LEU A 10 -13.07 15.67 -8.55
CA LEU A 10 -11.99 16.45 -7.94
C LEU A 10 -10.86 15.56 -7.41
N THR A 11 -11.20 14.42 -6.79
CA THR A 11 -10.22 13.46 -6.28
C THR A 11 -9.34 12.88 -7.39
N ASP A 12 -9.86 12.67 -8.60
CA ASP A 12 -9.06 12.19 -9.74
C ASP A 12 -8.05 13.24 -10.21
N TRP A 13 -8.43 14.52 -10.20
CA TRP A 13 -7.52 15.63 -10.47
C TRP A 13 -6.36 15.67 -9.47
N ILE A 14 -6.67 15.48 -8.19
CA ILE A 14 -5.67 15.47 -7.11
C ILE A 14 -4.76 14.25 -7.25
N LYS A 15 -5.33 13.07 -7.54
CA LYS A 15 -4.57 11.84 -7.84
C LYS A 15 -3.58 12.08 -8.98
N ARG A 16 -4.05 12.63 -10.10
CA ARG A 16 -3.19 12.97 -11.25
C ARG A 16 -2.06 13.91 -10.87
N LEU A 17 -2.35 14.96 -10.10
CA LEU A 17 -1.33 15.89 -9.63
C LEU A 17 -0.28 15.20 -8.74
N CYS A 18 -0.69 14.29 -7.85
CA CYS A 18 0.23 13.52 -7.01
C CYS A 18 1.14 12.63 -7.87
N HIS A 19 0.60 12.00 -8.92
CA HIS A 19 1.42 11.25 -9.88
C HIS A 19 2.38 12.15 -10.67
N THR A 20 1.94 13.35 -11.08
CA THR A 20 2.77 14.28 -11.86
C THR A 20 3.88 14.86 -11.00
N ASN A 21 3.57 15.48 -9.86
CA ASN A 21 4.57 16.24 -9.09
C ASN A 21 5.26 15.39 -8.02
N GLY A 22 4.71 14.26 -7.58
CA GLY A 22 5.35 13.32 -6.62
C GLY A 22 5.47 13.83 -5.18
N ASP A 23 5.63 15.14 -4.99
CA ASP A 23 5.70 15.87 -3.73
C ASP A 23 4.83 17.15 -3.78
N ALA A 24 3.66 17.06 -4.42
CA ALA A 24 2.70 18.17 -4.53
C ALA A 24 2.29 18.72 -3.16
N ILE A 25 2.17 20.05 -3.08
CA ILE A 25 1.71 20.79 -1.89
C ILE A 25 0.31 21.33 -2.17
N ALA A 26 -0.62 21.05 -1.27
CA ALA A 26 -2.02 21.47 -1.40
C ALA A 26 -2.44 22.44 -0.28
N LEU A 27 -3.19 23.47 -0.65
CA LEU A 27 -3.96 24.31 0.26
C LEU A 27 -5.45 24.08 0.00
N ILE A 28 -6.22 23.82 1.05
CA ILE A 28 -7.67 23.61 0.99
C ILE A 28 -8.32 24.62 1.91
N THR A 29 -9.18 25.48 1.40
CA THR A 29 -10.03 26.36 2.23
C THR A 29 -11.43 25.78 2.30
N THR A 30 -11.99 25.63 3.49
CA THR A 30 -13.34 25.07 3.66
C THR A 30 -14.00 25.58 4.95
N SER A 31 -15.32 25.70 4.94
CA SER A 31 -16.15 25.99 6.11
C SER A 31 -16.73 24.70 6.72
N SER A 32 -16.51 23.55 6.06
CA SER A 32 -16.98 22.24 6.50
C SER A 32 -15.91 21.17 6.22
N PRO A 33 -14.97 20.94 7.17
CA PRO A 33 -13.87 20.00 6.97
C PRO A 33 -14.31 18.52 6.95
N SER A 34 -15.56 18.22 7.34
CA SER A 34 -16.16 16.89 7.26
C SER A 34 -16.87 16.64 5.91
N SER A 35 -16.46 17.31 4.83
CA SER A 35 -17.06 17.06 3.53
C SER A 35 -16.57 15.72 2.98
N SER A 36 -17.46 14.98 2.32
CA SER A 36 -17.18 13.60 1.86
C SER A 36 -16.00 13.50 0.90
N TRP A 37 -15.68 14.57 0.16
CA TRP A 37 -14.52 14.58 -0.73
C TRP A 37 -13.21 14.79 0.02
N ILE A 38 -13.22 15.48 1.17
CA ILE A 38 -12.06 15.61 2.07
C ILE A 38 -11.77 14.28 2.76
N GLU A 39 -12.80 13.54 3.18
CA GLU A 39 -12.63 12.18 3.69
C GLU A 39 -11.93 11.28 2.66
N ASN A 40 -12.32 11.40 1.39
CA ASN A 40 -11.67 10.68 0.28
C ASN A 40 -10.21 11.12 0.00
N LEU A 41 -9.75 12.25 0.57
CA LEU A 41 -8.34 12.64 0.48
C LEU A 41 -7.43 11.85 1.43
N GLN A 42 -7.97 11.10 2.38
CA GLN A 42 -7.17 10.34 3.36
C GLN A 42 -6.15 9.41 2.68
N GLU A 43 -6.48 8.85 1.51
CA GLU A 43 -5.55 8.02 0.72
C GLU A 43 -4.35 8.79 0.15
N LEU A 44 -4.50 10.10 -0.06
CA LEU A 44 -3.51 10.97 -0.70
C LEU A 44 -2.79 11.88 0.29
N ILE A 45 -3.15 11.82 1.57
CA ILE A 45 -2.50 12.60 2.61
C ILE A 45 -1.17 11.96 2.99
N PRO A 46 -0.15 12.78 3.32
CA PRO A 46 1.17 12.29 3.65
C PRO A 46 1.13 11.18 4.71
N SER A 47 1.66 10.01 4.36
CA SER A 47 1.88 8.90 5.29
C SER A 47 3.14 8.12 4.88
N ASP A 48 3.82 7.55 5.87
CA ASP A 48 5.07 6.82 5.64
C ASP A 48 4.82 5.60 4.73
N GLY A 49 5.68 5.44 3.72
CA GLY A 49 5.61 4.33 2.76
C GLY A 49 4.49 4.42 1.71
N LYS A 50 3.56 5.38 1.78
CA LYS A 50 2.50 5.54 0.77
C LYS A 50 2.88 6.58 -0.28
N ARG A 51 2.98 6.15 -1.54
CA ARG A 51 3.14 7.01 -2.72
C ARG A 51 2.31 6.45 -3.89
N PRO A 52 1.80 7.30 -4.78
CA PRO A 52 1.90 8.77 -4.75
C PRO A 52 0.94 9.38 -3.72
N CYS A 53 1.37 10.46 -3.06
CA CYS A 53 0.57 11.23 -2.13
C CYS A 53 1.00 12.71 -2.20
N LEU A 54 0.23 13.59 -1.58
CA LEU A 54 0.62 14.97 -1.33
C LEU A 54 1.77 14.97 -0.31
N ALA A 55 2.76 15.86 -0.48
CA ALA A 55 3.86 16.02 0.47
C ALA A 55 3.45 16.86 1.67
N LYS A 56 2.56 17.82 1.47
CA LYS A 56 2.01 18.69 2.50
C LYS A 56 0.58 19.07 2.13
N VAL A 57 -0.32 18.99 3.09
CA VAL A 57 -1.71 19.43 2.96
C VAL A 57 -2.00 20.41 4.08
N ILE A 58 -2.42 21.61 3.71
CA ILE A 58 -2.87 22.64 4.65
C ILE A 58 -4.37 22.82 4.47
N ILE A 59 -5.13 22.68 5.54
CA ILE A 59 -6.57 22.91 5.57
C ILE A 59 -6.83 24.20 6.36
N ALA A 60 -7.21 25.24 5.64
CA ALA A 60 -7.64 26.52 6.20
C ALA A 60 -9.15 26.48 6.48
N SER A 61 -9.52 26.45 7.76
CA SER A 61 -10.93 26.38 8.18
C SER A 61 -11.52 27.77 8.34
N CYS A 62 -12.48 28.12 7.48
CA CYS A 62 -13.12 29.44 7.45
C CYS A 62 -14.23 29.56 8.50
N GLY A 63 -14.27 30.65 9.26
CA GLY A 63 -15.39 30.98 10.17
C GLY A 63 -15.23 30.54 11.62
N PHE A 64 -14.01 30.21 12.05
CA PHE A 64 -13.69 29.81 13.43
C PHE A 64 -12.67 30.79 14.04
N ASP A 65 -13.05 31.47 15.12
CA ASP A 65 -12.25 32.55 15.73
C ASP A 65 -11.39 32.08 16.93
N ASN A 66 -11.57 30.85 17.45
CA ASN A 66 -10.93 30.39 18.69
C ASN A 66 -10.14 29.07 18.56
N GLU A 67 -8.96 29.02 19.19
CA GLU A 67 -8.10 27.82 19.30
C GLU A 67 -8.83 26.60 19.90
N ALA A 68 -9.83 26.81 20.77
CA ALA A 68 -10.59 25.73 21.40
C ALA A 68 -11.47 24.94 20.41
N GLU A 69 -12.02 25.60 19.37
CA GLU A 69 -12.85 24.95 18.34
C GLU A 69 -11.98 24.17 17.34
N VAL A 70 -10.74 24.61 17.11
CA VAL A 70 -9.73 23.93 16.30
C VAL A 70 -9.35 22.56 16.88
N THR A 71 -9.35 22.40 18.21
CA THR A 71 -9.08 21.11 18.88
C THR A 71 -10.14 20.05 18.59
N ASN A 72 -11.43 20.41 18.53
CA ASN A 72 -12.52 19.48 18.17
C ASN A 72 -12.52 19.15 16.67
N LEU A 73 -11.94 20.02 15.84
CA LEU A 73 -11.78 19.81 14.39
C LEU A 73 -10.61 18.85 14.07
N ALA A 74 -9.61 18.74 14.95
CA ALA A 74 -8.51 17.80 14.82
C ALA A 74 -8.99 16.33 14.83
N ASP A 75 -10.04 16.02 15.57
CA ASP A 75 -10.62 14.66 15.63
C ASP A 75 -11.33 14.25 14.33
N ASN A 76 -11.80 15.21 13.53
CA ASN A 76 -12.51 14.97 12.27
C ASN A 76 -11.66 15.27 11.02
N SER A 77 -10.43 15.75 11.20
CA SER A 77 -9.55 16.07 10.10
C SER A 77 -8.66 14.88 9.75
N PRO A 78 -8.32 14.71 8.46
CA PRO A 78 -7.54 13.57 8.07
C PRO A 78 -6.12 13.62 8.67
N SER A 79 -5.69 12.50 9.24
CA SER A 79 -4.41 12.40 9.97
C SER A 79 -3.23 12.71 9.04
N GLY A 80 -2.45 13.76 9.36
CA GLY A 80 -1.30 14.22 8.57
C GLY A 80 -1.49 15.56 7.87
N ALA A 81 -2.70 16.14 7.87
CA ALA A 81 -2.94 17.50 7.39
C ALA A 81 -2.65 18.56 8.48
N GLN A 82 -2.15 19.73 8.06
CA GLN A 82 -1.98 20.90 8.93
C GLN A 82 -3.25 21.73 8.94
N LEU A 83 -3.83 21.97 10.11
CA LEU A 83 -5.01 22.83 10.27
C LEU A 83 -4.60 24.27 10.57
N MET A 84 -5.24 25.23 9.89
CA MET A 84 -5.07 26.64 10.17
C MET A 84 -6.43 27.34 10.24
N PRO A 85 -6.75 28.10 11.29
CA PRO A 85 -7.98 28.88 11.33
C PRO A 85 -7.88 30.11 10.41
N LEU A 86 -9.00 30.48 9.80
CA LEU A 86 -9.16 31.71 9.03
C LEU A 86 -10.53 32.31 9.39
N ALA A 87 -10.61 33.60 9.76
CA ALA A 87 -11.90 34.16 10.20
C ALA A 87 -12.91 34.22 9.04
N ALA A 88 -12.43 34.55 7.84
CA ALA A 88 -13.21 34.51 6.61
C ALA A 88 -12.32 34.27 5.39
N LEU A 89 -12.90 33.75 4.30
CA LEU A 89 -12.16 33.47 3.07
C LEU A 89 -11.43 34.72 2.53
N ASP A 90 -12.01 35.91 2.63
CA ASP A 90 -11.42 37.16 2.13
C ASP A 90 -10.17 37.62 2.91
N GLU A 91 -9.82 36.95 4.02
CA GLU A 91 -8.56 37.16 4.73
C GLU A 91 -7.40 36.33 4.18
N LEU A 92 -7.65 35.33 3.32
CA LEU A 92 -6.60 34.51 2.72
C LEU A 92 -5.45 35.36 2.13
N PRO A 93 -5.70 36.44 1.35
CA PRO A 93 -4.64 37.28 0.78
C PRO A 93 -3.76 38.00 1.82
N SER A 94 -4.24 38.17 3.05
CA SER A 94 -3.52 38.83 4.15
C SER A 94 -2.89 37.84 5.13
N SER A 95 -3.14 36.53 4.95
CA SER A 95 -2.65 35.47 5.83
C SER A 95 -1.19 35.12 5.55
N SER A 96 -0.56 34.41 6.50
CA SER A 96 0.79 33.86 6.32
C SER A 96 0.88 32.81 5.20
N LEU A 97 -0.25 32.21 4.81
CA LEU A 97 -0.30 31.17 3.76
C LEU A 97 0.17 31.67 2.40
N VAL A 98 0.10 32.98 2.16
CA VAL A 98 0.51 33.62 0.88
C VAL A 98 2.03 33.65 0.70
N GLN A 99 2.79 33.36 1.77
CA GLN A 99 4.25 33.29 1.71
C GLN A 99 4.74 31.98 1.04
N ASP A 100 3.90 30.94 1.05
CA ASP A 100 4.19 29.63 0.46
C ASP A 100 3.68 29.54 -0.99
N LYS A 101 4.17 28.52 -1.72
CA LYS A 101 3.69 28.15 -3.05
C LYS A 101 2.98 26.80 -3.02
N TYR A 102 1.91 26.68 -3.80
CA TYR A 102 1.04 25.50 -3.84
C TYR A 102 0.87 24.98 -5.26
N ASP A 103 0.90 23.66 -5.42
CA ASP A 103 0.57 23.00 -6.68
C ASP A 103 -0.93 22.89 -6.88
N LEU A 104 -1.65 22.78 -5.77
CA LEU A 104 -3.09 22.68 -5.72
C LEU A 104 -3.65 23.67 -4.72
N ILE A 105 -4.66 24.42 -5.14
CA ILE A 105 -5.50 25.18 -4.21
C ILE A 105 -6.95 24.76 -4.42
N VAL A 106 -7.60 24.26 -3.37
CA VAL A 106 -9.04 23.97 -3.39
C VAL A 106 -9.76 25.02 -2.57
N ILE A 107 -10.63 25.79 -3.22
CA ILE A 107 -11.53 26.73 -2.55
C ILE A 107 -12.91 26.08 -2.44
N ASP A 108 -13.15 25.34 -1.35
CA ASP A 108 -14.44 24.69 -1.07
C ASP A 108 -15.42 25.62 -0.36
N GLU A 109 -15.68 26.77 -0.99
CA GLU A 109 -16.56 27.82 -0.46
C GLU A 109 -17.55 28.29 -1.52
N PRO A 110 -18.85 27.94 -1.42
CA PRO A 110 -19.86 28.37 -2.39
C PRO A 110 -19.99 29.89 -2.51
N ARG A 111 -19.64 30.63 -1.45
CA ARG A 111 -19.68 32.11 -1.39
C ARG A 111 -18.50 32.79 -2.10
N LEU A 112 -17.56 32.03 -2.67
CA LEU A 112 -16.43 32.57 -3.43
C LEU A 112 -16.90 33.56 -4.52
N TRP A 113 -18.04 33.31 -5.14
CA TRP A 113 -18.55 34.05 -6.29
C TRP A 113 -19.28 35.36 -5.96
N ASP A 114 -19.24 35.79 -4.70
CA ASP A 114 -19.66 37.13 -4.26
C ASP A 114 -18.60 38.18 -4.67
N ASP A 115 -19.01 39.30 -5.28
CA ASP A 115 -18.09 40.21 -6.00
C ASP A 115 -16.85 40.66 -5.21
N LYS A 116 -17.00 40.99 -3.92
CA LYS A 116 -15.88 41.41 -3.05
C LYS A 116 -14.88 40.26 -2.84
N THR A 117 -15.39 39.08 -2.49
CA THR A 117 -14.59 37.88 -2.20
C THR A 117 -13.92 37.36 -3.46
N THR A 118 -14.66 37.31 -4.57
CA THR A 118 -14.15 36.88 -5.88
C THR A 118 -12.92 37.69 -6.27
N GLN A 119 -13.01 39.03 -6.19
CA GLN A 119 -11.91 39.90 -6.59
C GLN A 119 -10.66 39.67 -5.74
N ALA A 120 -10.81 39.56 -4.42
CA ALA A 120 -9.71 39.37 -3.49
C ALA A 120 -8.99 38.02 -3.72
N ILE A 121 -9.76 36.94 -3.88
CA ILE A 121 -9.21 35.59 -4.04
C ILE A 121 -8.60 35.39 -5.43
N LEU A 122 -9.33 35.71 -6.51
CA LEU A 122 -8.81 35.48 -7.86
C LEU A 122 -7.57 36.31 -8.17
N SER A 123 -7.43 37.51 -7.57
CA SER A 123 -6.20 38.31 -7.69
C SER A 123 -5.02 37.73 -6.88
N CYS A 124 -5.29 36.94 -5.85
CA CYS A 124 -4.29 36.31 -5.00
C CYS A 124 -3.77 35.00 -5.59
N LEU A 125 -4.64 34.15 -6.16
CA LEU A 125 -4.31 32.81 -6.63
C LEU A 125 -3.06 32.73 -7.54
N PRO A 126 -2.86 33.59 -8.56
CA PRO A 126 -1.67 33.56 -9.41
C PRO A 126 -0.35 33.80 -8.64
N ASN A 127 -0.42 34.45 -7.48
CA ASN A 127 0.74 34.74 -6.65
C ASN A 127 1.09 33.59 -5.70
N ILE A 128 0.18 32.66 -5.45
CA ILE A 128 0.40 31.55 -4.50
C ILE A 128 0.42 30.19 -5.19
N LEU A 129 -0.19 30.04 -6.36
CA LEU A 129 -0.03 28.84 -7.19
C LEU A 129 1.38 28.75 -7.77
N GLU A 130 1.95 27.56 -7.82
CA GLU A 130 3.19 27.31 -8.56
C GLU A 130 2.96 27.36 -10.08
N HIS A 131 4.05 27.39 -10.85
CA HIS A 131 4.03 27.28 -12.31
C HIS A 131 3.32 26.00 -12.74
N GLY A 132 2.25 26.17 -13.51
CA GLY A 132 1.41 25.07 -13.96
C GLY A 132 0.49 24.49 -12.88
N GLY A 133 0.48 25.05 -11.67
CA GLY A 133 -0.41 24.68 -10.57
C GLY A 133 -1.89 24.93 -10.90
N ILE A 134 -2.75 24.25 -10.16
CA ILE A 134 -4.19 24.16 -10.42
C ILE A 134 -4.98 24.70 -9.22
N ALA A 135 -6.01 25.50 -9.50
CA ALA A 135 -7.04 25.87 -8.54
C ALA A 135 -8.35 25.15 -8.86
N ALA A 136 -8.94 24.50 -7.87
CA ALA A 136 -10.30 23.96 -7.91
C ALA A 136 -11.21 24.86 -7.07
N MET A 137 -12.23 25.45 -7.68
CA MET A 137 -13.08 26.45 -7.03
C MET A 137 -14.52 25.97 -7.00
N ARG A 138 -15.11 25.88 -5.80
CA ARG A 138 -16.48 25.40 -5.59
C ARG A 138 -17.47 26.34 -6.25
N VAL A 139 -18.44 25.78 -6.95
CA VAL A 139 -19.52 26.50 -7.64
C VAL A 139 -20.83 25.73 -7.46
N SER A 140 -21.95 26.43 -7.54
CA SER A 140 -23.28 25.80 -7.62
C SER A 140 -23.71 25.68 -9.07
N ASP A 141 -24.52 24.66 -9.40
CA ASP A 141 -24.99 24.41 -10.77
C ASP A 141 -25.67 25.64 -11.41
N THR A 142 -26.37 26.44 -10.59
CA THR A 142 -27.05 27.66 -11.03
C THR A 142 -26.10 28.81 -11.42
N ASN A 143 -24.85 28.76 -10.97
CA ASN A 143 -23.89 29.86 -11.08
C ASN A 143 -22.69 29.53 -11.98
N LEU A 144 -22.64 28.34 -12.59
CA LEU A 144 -21.48 27.84 -13.31
C LEU A 144 -21.03 28.76 -14.44
N ASP A 145 -21.94 29.14 -15.33
CA ASP A 145 -21.63 30.00 -16.48
C ASP A 145 -21.18 31.40 -16.03
N ALA A 146 -21.86 31.98 -15.04
CA ALA A 146 -21.49 33.28 -14.49
C ALA A 146 -20.13 33.25 -13.80
N ALA A 147 -19.81 32.17 -13.09
CA ALA A 147 -18.51 31.95 -12.46
C ALA A 147 -17.39 31.80 -13.49
N ALA A 148 -17.63 31.04 -14.56
CA ALA A 148 -16.68 30.89 -15.67
C ALA A 148 -16.42 32.23 -16.39
N GLU A 149 -17.47 33.02 -16.65
CA GLU A 149 -17.33 34.37 -17.21
C GLU A 149 -16.56 35.30 -16.29
N LYS A 150 -16.80 35.24 -14.97
CA LYS A 150 -16.03 36.03 -13.99
C LYS A 150 -14.55 35.64 -14.04
N LEU A 151 -14.23 34.33 -14.00
CA LEU A 151 -12.85 33.84 -14.03
C LEU A 151 -12.11 34.31 -15.29
N GLN A 152 -12.74 34.27 -16.46
CA GLN A 152 -12.13 34.70 -17.72
C GLN A 152 -11.77 36.19 -17.78
N ARG A 153 -12.29 37.02 -16.86
CA ARG A 153 -11.94 38.45 -16.75
C ARG A 153 -10.69 38.70 -15.91
N PHE A 154 -10.15 37.68 -15.24
CA PHE A 154 -8.95 37.81 -14.41
C PHE A 154 -7.72 37.33 -15.17
N ASP A 155 -6.71 38.20 -15.22
CA ASP A 155 -5.40 37.84 -15.73
C ASP A 155 -4.69 36.93 -14.72
N GLY A 156 -4.06 35.86 -15.21
CA GLY A 156 -3.20 34.97 -14.41
C GLY A 156 -3.77 33.56 -14.23
N LEU A 157 -5.04 33.34 -14.53
CA LEU A 157 -5.68 32.02 -14.50
C LEU A 157 -6.35 31.71 -15.84
N GLU A 158 -6.17 30.50 -16.31
CA GLU A 158 -6.85 29.95 -17.48
C GLU A 158 -7.89 28.93 -17.02
N LEU A 159 -9.12 29.06 -17.51
CA LEU A 159 -10.15 28.04 -17.30
C LEU A 159 -9.73 26.75 -18.02
N HIS A 160 -9.55 25.67 -17.28
CA HIS A 160 -9.14 24.38 -17.83
C HIS A 160 -10.35 23.49 -18.13
N SER A 161 -11.20 23.23 -17.12
CA SER A 161 -12.39 22.36 -17.24
C SER A 161 -13.27 22.48 -16.00
N THR A 162 -14.34 21.68 -15.91
CA THR A 162 -15.11 21.46 -14.68
C THR A 162 -15.04 20.01 -14.24
N THR A 163 -15.34 19.72 -12.97
CA THR A 163 -15.53 18.34 -12.50
C THR A 163 -16.78 17.71 -13.12
N GLU A 164 -16.81 16.38 -13.18
CA GLU A 164 -17.95 15.60 -13.71
C GLU A 164 -19.26 15.94 -13.01
N ASP A 165 -19.21 16.19 -11.69
CA ASP A 165 -20.37 16.58 -10.89
C ASP A 165 -20.70 18.07 -10.94
N HIS A 166 -19.99 18.85 -11.77
CA HIS A 166 -20.11 20.31 -11.94
C HIS A 166 -19.95 21.15 -10.67
N LYS A 167 -19.49 20.56 -9.56
CA LYS A 167 -19.34 21.29 -8.30
C LYS A 167 -18.07 22.13 -8.25
N PHE A 168 -17.07 21.86 -9.09
CA PHE A 168 -15.83 22.63 -9.11
C PHE A 168 -15.45 23.08 -10.52
N ILE A 169 -15.02 24.33 -10.62
CA ILE A 169 -14.27 24.85 -11.77
C ILE A 169 -12.79 24.57 -11.54
N ILE A 170 -12.14 23.98 -12.53
CA ILE A 170 -10.70 23.74 -12.55
C ILE A 170 -10.05 24.83 -13.39
N ALA A 171 -9.19 25.62 -12.77
CA ALA A 171 -8.39 26.66 -13.41
C ALA A 171 -6.91 26.34 -13.25
N ARG A 172 -6.10 26.71 -14.24
CA ARG A 172 -4.65 26.57 -14.18
C ARG A 172 -4.00 27.95 -14.12
N ARG A 173 -2.89 28.09 -13.38
CA ARG A 173 -2.07 29.29 -13.47
C ARG A 173 -1.57 29.45 -14.91
N MET A 174 -1.81 30.62 -15.52
CA MET A 174 -1.33 30.90 -16.87
C MET A 174 0.20 30.76 -16.91
N PRO A 175 0.76 30.11 -17.94
CA PRO A 175 2.20 30.03 -18.11
C PRO A 175 2.81 31.43 -18.22
N LEU A 176 3.92 31.68 -17.52
CA LEU A 176 4.70 32.90 -17.77
C LEU A 176 5.28 32.85 -19.18
N SER A 177 5.57 34.03 -19.74
CA SER A 177 6.32 34.13 -20.99
C SER A 177 7.65 33.39 -20.88
N TRP A 178 7.89 32.45 -21.79
CA TRP A 178 9.15 31.72 -21.84
C TRP A 178 10.29 32.66 -22.24
N THR A 179 11.27 32.82 -21.34
CA THR A 179 12.47 33.64 -21.57
C THR A 179 13.66 32.71 -21.76
N THR A 180 14.37 32.86 -22.87
CA THR A 180 15.47 31.96 -23.22
C THR A 180 16.42 32.62 -24.22
N ASP A 181 17.51 31.91 -24.59
CA ASP A 181 18.48 32.40 -25.56
C ASP A 181 17.84 32.62 -26.93
N SER A 182 18.37 33.58 -27.70
CA SER A 182 17.89 33.84 -29.06
C SER A 182 18.26 32.76 -30.06
N GLU A 183 19.19 31.85 -29.73
CA GLU A 183 19.71 30.84 -30.64
C GLU A 183 19.90 29.49 -29.96
N PHE A 184 19.32 28.43 -30.53
CA PHE A 184 19.56 27.04 -30.14
C PHE A 184 20.16 26.23 -31.28
N TYR A 185 20.92 25.20 -30.94
CA TYR A 185 21.60 24.36 -31.91
C TYR A 185 20.91 23.00 -32.04
N VAL A 186 20.61 22.57 -33.26
CA VAL A 186 19.98 21.26 -33.49
C VAL A 186 21.03 20.30 -34.04
N LEU A 187 21.39 19.30 -33.25
CA LEU A 187 22.41 18.31 -33.57
C LEU A 187 21.78 17.10 -34.26
N SER A 188 22.22 16.81 -35.49
CA SER A 188 21.73 15.69 -36.30
C SER A 188 22.87 14.85 -36.91
N PRO A 189 22.61 13.60 -37.34
CA PRO A 189 23.66 12.72 -37.88
C PRO A 189 24.20 13.13 -39.26
N VAL A 190 23.52 14.00 -40.00
CA VAL A 190 23.86 14.36 -41.39
C VAL A 190 23.96 15.88 -41.52
N GLU A 191 25.02 16.37 -42.19
CA GLU A 191 25.32 17.80 -42.43
C GLU A 191 24.20 18.58 -43.14
N ASN A 192 23.23 17.90 -43.76
CA ASN A 192 22.05 18.49 -44.43
C ASN A 192 20.78 18.41 -43.57
N SER A 193 20.90 18.83 -42.32
CA SER A 193 19.84 19.06 -41.32
C SER A 193 18.53 19.73 -41.81
N ASN A 194 18.57 20.49 -42.91
CA ASN A 194 17.39 21.17 -43.45
C ASN A 194 16.35 20.20 -44.06
N SER A 195 16.68 18.91 -44.20
CA SER A 195 15.79 17.91 -44.82
C SER A 195 15.08 16.98 -43.83
N SER A 196 15.26 17.16 -42.52
CA SER A 196 14.52 16.36 -41.54
C SER A 196 13.11 16.92 -41.37
N PRO A 197 12.03 16.13 -41.60
CA PRO A 197 10.66 16.62 -41.51
C PRO A 197 10.30 17.25 -40.15
N VAL A 198 10.95 16.84 -39.06
CA VAL A 198 10.74 17.44 -37.73
C VAL A 198 11.42 18.81 -37.58
N PHE A 199 12.52 19.06 -38.31
CA PHE A 199 13.27 20.32 -38.21
C PHE A 199 12.45 21.50 -38.71
N GLU A 200 11.71 21.34 -39.82
CA GLU A 200 10.82 22.40 -40.33
C GLU A 200 9.74 22.79 -39.32
N HIS A 201 9.14 21.80 -38.63
CA HIS A 201 8.17 22.08 -37.57
C HIS A 201 8.81 22.74 -36.35
N LEU A 202 10.00 22.27 -35.93
CA LEU A 202 10.77 22.90 -34.86
C LEU A 202 11.10 24.36 -35.21
N GLU A 203 11.61 24.64 -36.40
CA GLU A 203 11.98 26.00 -36.81
C GLU A 203 10.77 26.94 -36.77
N ASN A 204 9.63 26.50 -37.31
CA ASN A 204 8.39 27.26 -37.28
C ASN A 204 7.91 27.54 -35.85
N ILE A 205 7.89 26.52 -34.99
CA ILE A 205 7.40 26.65 -33.61
C ILE A 205 8.33 27.54 -32.77
N PHE A 206 9.65 27.36 -32.87
CA PHE A 206 10.61 28.14 -32.10
C PHE A 206 10.71 29.59 -32.61
N ALA A 207 10.46 29.84 -33.90
CA ALA A 207 10.36 31.20 -34.44
C ALA A 207 9.23 32.01 -33.80
N THR A 208 8.10 31.37 -33.44
CA THR A 208 7.01 32.05 -32.69
C THR A 208 7.44 32.53 -31.31
N HIS A 209 8.50 31.93 -30.76
CA HIS A 209 9.11 32.29 -29.48
C HIS A 209 10.38 33.14 -29.65
N LYS A 210 10.65 33.65 -30.87
CA LYS A 210 11.85 34.45 -31.22
C LYS A 210 13.16 33.72 -31.00
N VAL A 211 13.15 32.39 -31.09
CA VAL A 211 14.33 31.55 -31.03
C VAL A 211 14.69 31.08 -32.43
N ARG A 212 15.93 31.33 -32.85
CA ARG A 212 16.48 30.84 -34.11
C ARG A 212 17.13 29.47 -33.89
N LEU A 213 16.76 28.50 -34.71
CA LEU A 213 17.41 27.19 -34.71
C LEU A 213 18.58 27.19 -35.69
N VAL A 214 19.75 26.75 -35.23
CA VAL A 214 20.97 26.61 -36.01
C VAL A 214 21.28 25.13 -36.13
N PRO A 215 21.16 24.52 -37.31
CA PRO A 215 21.51 23.13 -37.44
C PRO A 215 23.02 22.92 -37.42
N VAL A 216 23.46 21.81 -36.81
CA VAL A 216 24.87 21.47 -36.61
C VAL A 216 25.08 19.96 -36.75
N GLY A 217 26.17 19.55 -37.39
CA GLY A 217 26.62 18.16 -37.45
C GLY A 217 27.58 17.77 -36.31
N LEU A 218 27.82 16.48 -36.14
CA LEU A 218 28.70 15.92 -35.12
C LEU A 218 30.13 16.49 -35.17
N GLU A 219 30.60 16.89 -36.34
CA GLU A 219 31.94 17.41 -36.57
C GLU A 219 32.21 18.78 -35.92
N LYS A 220 31.14 19.52 -35.61
CA LYS A 220 31.19 20.87 -35.01
C LYS A 220 30.79 20.89 -33.53
N VAL A 221 30.64 19.74 -32.89
CA VAL A 221 30.23 19.65 -31.48
C VAL A 221 31.18 20.43 -30.55
N GLY A 222 32.49 20.41 -30.81
CA GLY A 222 33.48 21.20 -30.06
C GLY A 222 33.24 22.73 -30.05
N THR A 223 32.38 23.27 -30.93
CA THR A 223 32.00 24.70 -30.90
C THR A 223 30.77 25.01 -30.05
N LEU A 224 30.13 24.00 -29.45
CA LEU A 224 28.86 24.12 -28.73
C LEU A 224 29.01 24.33 -27.22
N ALA A 225 30.24 24.42 -26.69
CA ALA A 225 30.47 24.65 -25.27
C ALA A 225 29.69 25.88 -24.75
N GLY A 226 28.97 25.69 -23.64
CA GLY A 226 28.10 26.71 -23.05
C GLY A 226 26.86 27.09 -23.87
N LYS A 227 26.48 26.32 -24.89
CA LYS A 227 25.27 26.54 -25.70
C LYS A 227 24.10 25.64 -25.29
N THR A 228 22.93 25.92 -25.84
CA THR A 228 21.72 25.09 -25.72
C THR A 228 21.55 24.23 -26.97
N VAL A 229 21.46 22.91 -26.79
CA VAL A 229 21.45 21.92 -27.89
C VAL A 229 20.19 21.03 -27.83
N ILE A 230 19.58 20.78 -28.98
CA ILE A 230 18.57 19.75 -29.19
C ILE A 230 19.24 18.62 -29.98
N ALA A 231 19.48 17.47 -29.36
CA ALA A 231 20.12 16.32 -30.00
C ALA A 231 19.08 15.35 -30.55
N LEU A 232 19.06 15.18 -31.87
CA LEU A 232 18.17 14.28 -32.61
C LEU A 232 18.89 13.03 -33.13
N LEU A 233 20.08 12.74 -32.60
CA LEU A 233 20.98 11.69 -33.07
C LEU A 233 20.33 10.30 -33.03
N ASP A 234 19.64 10.00 -31.93
CA ASP A 234 19.02 8.69 -31.70
C ASP A 234 17.75 8.45 -32.53
N LEU A 235 17.17 9.49 -33.16
CA LEU A 235 15.96 9.33 -33.98
C LEU A 235 16.22 8.54 -35.26
N ALA A 236 17.46 8.54 -35.76
CA ALA A 236 17.83 7.76 -36.95
C ALA A 236 18.20 6.32 -36.59
N SER A 237 19.00 6.15 -35.53
CA SER A 237 19.45 4.87 -35.00
C SER A 237 20.08 5.08 -33.62
N PRO A 238 20.07 4.09 -32.71
CA PRO A 238 20.67 4.25 -31.39
C PRO A 238 22.17 4.57 -31.48
N TRP A 239 22.56 5.79 -31.12
CA TRP A 239 23.92 6.28 -31.39
C TRP A 239 24.99 5.53 -30.58
N VAL A 240 24.69 5.20 -29.32
CA VAL A 240 25.63 4.50 -28.39
C VAL A 240 25.98 3.07 -28.83
N SER A 241 25.10 2.41 -29.59
CA SER A 241 25.29 0.99 -29.92
C SER A 241 26.42 0.76 -30.94
N GLY A 242 26.82 1.80 -31.68
CA GLY A 242 27.83 1.74 -32.74
C GLY A 242 29.04 2.66 -32.51
N TRP A 243 29.26 3.14 -31.28
CA TRP A 243 30.29 4.13 -31.01
C TRP A 243 31.70 3.69 -31.42
N THR A 244 32.38 4.63 -32.05
CA THR A 244 33.83 4.64 -32.28
C THR A 244 34.53 5.46 -31.19
N GLU A 245 35.87 5.41 -31.16
CA GLU A 245 36.68 6.30 -30.31
C GLU A 245 36.35 7.78 -30.56
N SER A 246 36.18 8.16 -31.84
CA SER A 246 35.80 9.53 -32.20
C SER A 246 34.41 9.92 -31.68
N ASP A 247 33.43 9.00 -31.65
CA ASP A 247 32.09 9.32 -31.13
C ASP A 247 32.12 9.57 -29.62
N LEU A 248 32.95 8.83 -28.89
CA LEU A 248 33.17 9.05 -27.46
C LEU A 248 33.80 10.42 -27.20
N ASP A 249 34.79 10.82 -28.01
CA ASP A 249 35.39 12.15 -27.91
C ASP A 249 34.38 13.26 -28.26
N ARG A 250 33.51 13.04 -29.25
CA ARG A 250 32.40 13.96 -29.54
C ARG A 250 31.41 14.07 -28.39
N LEU A 251 31.08 12.97 -27.70
CA LEU A 251 30.25 13.06 -26.51
C LEU A 251 30.94 13.89 -25.41
N ARG A 252 32.25 13.68 -25.18
CA ARG A 252 33.02 14.45 -24.18
C ARG A 252 33.02 15.95 -24.47
N GLU A 253 33.06 16.34 -25.75
CA GLU A 253 32.88 17.72 -26.18
C GLU A 253 31.43 18.20 -25.96
N LEU A 254 30.45 17.37 -26.31
CA LEU A 254 29.03 17.71 -26.23
C LEU A 254 28.59 17.98 -24.79
N ILE A 255 29.09 17.22 -23.82
CA ILE A 255 28.73 17.43 -22.40
C ILE A 255 29.32 18.72 -21.81
N GLN A 256 30.05 19.53 -22.58
CA GLN A 256 30.47 20.89 -22.17
C GLN A 256 29.44 21.97 -22.52
N VAL A 257 28.32 21.60 -23.14
CA VAL A 257 27.18 22.50 -23.39
C VAL A 257 26.53 22.94 -22.07
N GLN A 258 25.79 24.05 -22.10
CA GLN A 258 25.01 24.48 -20.93
C GLN A 258 23.77 23.60 -20.75
N TYR A 259 23.13 23.23 -21.86
CA TYR A 259 21.89 22.46 -21.87
C TYR A 259 21.87 21.53 -23.09
N VAL A 260 21.45 20.29 -22.90
CA VAL A 260 21.13 19.35 -23.98
C VAL A 260 19.79 18.68 -23.72
N LEU A 261 18.88 18.79 -24.69
CA LEU A 261 17.68 17.96 -24.78
C LEU A 261 17.94 16.85 -25.77
N TRP A 262 18.05 15.63 -25.26
CA TRP A 262 18.33 14.45 -26.05
C TRP A 262 17.03 13.74 -26.40
N VAL A 263 16.67 13.62 -27.68
CA VAL A 263 15.44 12.93 -28.11
C VAL A 263 15.79 11.52 -28.56
N SER A 264 15.16 10.50 -27.96
CA SER A 264 15.31 9.11 -28.38
C SER A 264 13.95 8.42 -28.58
N PRO A 265 13.86 7.40 -29.45
CA PRO A 265 12.73 6.48 -29.43
C PRO A 265 12.60 5.78 -28.07
N SER A 266 11.37 5.45 -27.69
CA SER A 266 11.06 4.68 -26.50
C SER A 266 11.61 3.25 -26.64
N TRP A 267 12.48 2.84 -25.71
CA TRP A 267 13.17 1.55 -25.77
C TRP A 267 12.25 0.33 -25.60
N SER A 268 11.04 0.54 -25.05
CA SER A 268 10.07 -0.52 -24.80
C SER A 268 9.04 -0.69 -25.92
N GLN A 269 9.21 0.03 -27.03
CA GLN A 269 8.28 0.06 -28.16
C GLN A 269 9.04 0.00 -29.50
N GLY A 270 8.38 -0.46 -30.55
CA GLY A 270 8.92 -0.43 -31.92
C GLY A 270 9.91 -1.54 -32.26
N ASP A 271 10.88 -1.21 -33.10
CA ASP A 271 11.91 -2.15 -33.60
C ASP A 271 12.81 -2.62 -32.44
N VAL A 272 13.32 -3.85 -32.54
CA VAL A 272 14.29 -4.46 -31.61
C VAL A 272 15.51 -3.57 -31.43
N ASN A 273 15.90 -2.81 -32.45
CA ASN A 273 17.00 -1.86 -32.36
C ASN A 273 16.76 -0.74 -31.33
N ASN A 274 15.50 -0.40 -31.01
CA ASN A 274 15.18 0.63 -30.01
C ASN A 274 15.67 0.28 -28.60
N ILE A 275 16.00 -0.99 -28.32
CA ILE A 275 16.66 -1.41 -27.08
C ILE A 275 17.95 -0.60 -26.85
N GLY A 276 18.67 -0.24 -27.93
CA GLY A 276 19.87 0.59 -27.85
C GLY A 276 19.60 2.00 -27.28
N SER A 277 18.42 2.57 -27.50
CA SER A 277 18.00 3.86 -26.91
C SER A 277 17.89 3.76 -25.38
N GLY A 278 17.62 2.57 -24.85
CA GLY A 278 17.64 2.31 -23.41
C GLY A 278 19.04 2.45 -22.81
N ALA A 279 20.08 2.02 -23.53
CA ALA A 279 21.47 2.19 -23.12
C ALA A 279 21.84 3.68 -23.04
N MET A 280 21.42 4.49 -24.03
CA MET A 280 21.57 5.94 -23.98
C MET A 280 20.86 6.55 -22.77
N GLY A 281 19.62 6.13 -22.48
CA GLY A 281 18.92 6.58 -21.27
C GLY A 281 19.67 6.31 -19.97
N GLY A 282 20.30 5.13 -19.86
CA GLY A 282 21.18 4.78 -18.73
C GLY A 282 22.42 5.67 -18.64
N LEU A 283 23.07 5.93 -19.76
CA LEU A 283 24.23 6.82 -19.84
C LEU A 283 23.88 8.26 -19.46
N LEU A 284 22.83 8.86 -20.05
CA LEU A 284 22.40 10.22 -19.74
C LEU A 284 22.01 10.34 -18.25
N ARG A 285 21.42 9.30 -17.67
CA ARG A 285 21.14 9.26 -16.23
C ARG A 285 22.42 9.27 -15.38
N THR A 286 23.48 8.60 -15.83
CA THR A 286 24.79 8.63 -15.18
C THR A 286 25.41 10.03 -15.30
N LEU A 287 25.46 10.58 -16.51
CA LEU A 287 26.01 11.91 -16.79
C LEU A 287 25.30 13.02 -16.02
N ARG A 288 23.98 12.97 -15.84
CA ARG A 288 23.25 13.92 -14.99
C ARG A 288 23.74 13.98 -13.54
N ASN A 289 24.28 12.88 -13.02
CA ASN A 289 24.83 12.83 -11.66
C ASN A 289 26.31 13.23 -11.59
N GLU A 290 27.02 13.18 -12.72
CA GLU A 290 28.46 13.50 -12.79
C GLU A 290 28.73 14.93 -13.29
N GLN A 291 27.88 15.44 -14.18
CA GLN A 291 28.03 16.73 -14.86
C GLN A 291 27.01 17.75 -14.33
N TRP A 292 27.37 18.45 -13.27
CA TRP A 292 26.53 19.42 -12.58
C TRP A 292 26.39 20.77 -13.32
N ASN A 293 27.26 21.04 -14.30
CA ASN A 293 27.24 22.28 -15.08
C ASN A 293 26.39 22.20 -16.36
N THR A 294 25.82 21.02 -16.66
CA THR A 294 25.05 20.77 -17.87
C THR A 294 23.69 20.19 -17.52
N THR A 295 22.63 20.85 -17.94
CA THR A 295 21.27 20.30 -17.82
C THR A 295 21.04 19.32 -18.96
N ILE A 296 20.75 18.05 -18.63
CA ILE A 296 20.52 16.98 -19.62
C ILE A 296 19.07 16.50 -19.50
N SER A 297 18.20 16.93 -20.40
CA SER A 297 16.83 16.42 -20.48
C SER A 297 16.68 15.33 -21.55
N HIS A 298 15.75 14.40 -21.35
CA HIS A 298 15.60 13.21 -22.18
C HIS A 298 14.12 12.86 -22.40
N PRO A 299 13.47 13.41 -23.44
CA PRO A 299 12.22 12.87 -23.95
C PRO A 299 12.44 11.56 -24.71
N LEU A 300 11.75 10.53 -24.25
CA LEU A 300 11.51 9.27 -24.96
C LEU A 300 10.24 9.41 -25.80
N VAL A 301 10.24 8.99 -27.05
CA VAL A 301 9.10 9.16 -27.95
C VAL A 301 8.57 7.80 -28.38
N ASP A 302 7.28 7.55 -28.17
CA ASP A 302 6.64 6.32 -28.63
C ASP A 302 6.52 6.30 -30.17
N VAL A 303 6.42 5.11 -30.75
CA VAL A 303 6.49 4.91 -32.21
C VAL A 303 5.41 5.69 -32.96
N GLU A 304 4.20 5.73 -32.40
CA GLU A 304 3.07 6.45 -33.00
C GLU A 304 3.32 7.97 -33.04
N ASP A 305 3.95 8.52 -31.99
CA ASP A 305 4.28 9.94 -31.89
C ASP A 305 5.51 10.32 -32.73
N LEU A 306 6.34 9.36 -33.12
CA LEU A 306 7.42 9.62 -34.08
C LEU A 306 6.87 9.96 -35.47
N GLU A 307 5.69 9.45 -35.85
CA GLU A 307 5.06 9.73 -37.15
C GLU A 307 4.44 11.14 -37.19
N ASP A 308 3.92 11.64 -36.06
CA ASP A 308 3.42 13.00 -35.93
C ASP A 308 4.57 14.00 -35.67
N LYS A 309 5.19 14.47 -36.76
CA LYS A 309 6.32 15.42 -36.69
C LYS A 309 5.97 16.75 -36.04
N PHE A 310 4.72 17.21 -36.19
CA PHE A 310 4.26 18.44 -35.54
C PHE A 310 4.05 18.22 -34.04
N GLY A 311 3.37 17.13 -33.66
CA GLY A 311 3.20 16.72 -32.26
C GLY A 311 4.53 16.52 -31.54
N LEU A 312 5.50 15.86 -32.21
CA LEU A 312 6.87 15.71 -31.69
C LEU A 312 7.55 17.07 -31.46
N ALA A 313 7.48 17.99 -32.42
CA ALA A 313 8.07 19.31 -32.29
C ALA A 313 7.43 20.12 -31.14
N CYS A 314 6.10 20.03 -30.98
CA CYS A 314 5.37 20.58 -29.85
C CYS A 314 5.82 19.96 -28.51
N GLY A 315 5.99 18.63 -28.46
CA GLY A 315 6.48 17.92 -27.28
C GLY A 315 7.90 18.33 -26.89
N ILE A 316 8.81 18.48 -27.87
CA ILE A 316 10.18 18.97 -27.65
C ILE A 316 10.16 20.39 -27.07
N LEU A 317 9.38 21.30 -27.65
CA LEU A 317 9.20 22.66 -27.12
C LEU A 317 8.69 22.61 -25.68
N GLN A 318 7.67 21.80 -25.41
CA GLN A 318 7.06 21.69 -24.08
C GLN A 318 8.07 21.19 -23.05
N VAL A 319 8.88 20.17 -23.37
CA VAL A 319 9.96 19.70 -22.49
C VAL A 319 11.00 20.79 -22.25
N MET A 320 11.39 21.54 -23.28
CA MET A 320 12.31 22.67 -23.09
C MET A 320 11.72 23.73 -22.16
N GLN A 321 10.46 24.10 -22.33
CA GLN A 321 9.78 25.05 -21.44
C GLN A 321 9.78 24.54 -19.99
N LEU A 322 9.38 23.28 -19.78
CA LEU A 322 9.32 22.67 -18.45
C LEU A 322 10.68 22.58 -17.73
N THR A 323 11.78 22.47 -18.49
CA THR A 323 13.13 22.24 -17.93
C THR A 323 13.99 23.50 -17.86
N THR A 324 13.66 24.54 -18.61
CA THR A 324 14.41 25.81 -18.64
C THR A 324 13.70 26.94 -17.92
N GLN A 325 12.38 26.85 -17.73
CA GLN A 325 11.63 27.85 -17.00
C GLN A 325 12.00 27.82 -15.51
N GLN A 326 12.18 29.01 -14.92
CA GLN A 326 12.43 29.11 -13.49
C GLN A 326 11.22 28.58 -12.71
N SER A 327 11.46 27.62 -11.82
CA SER A 327 10.48 27.09 -10.89
C SER A 327 11.11 26.94 -9.52
N THR A 328 10.28 26.99 -8.48
CA THR A 328 10.69 26.60 -7.12
C THR A 328 10.97 25.10 -7.02
N ARG A 329 10.40 24.31 -7.95
CA ARG A 329 10.60 22.87 -8.06
C ARG A 329 11.78 22.57 -8.97
N ARG A 330 12.47 21.47 -8.67
CA ARG A 330 13.42 20.89 -9.61
C ARG A 330 12.64 20.31 -10.78
N PRO A 331 12.99 20.66 -12.03
CA PRO A 331 12.30 20.10 -13.17
C PRO A 331 12.61 18.62 -13.31
N ASP A 332 11.63 17.87 -13.81
CA ASP A 332 11.89 16.54 -14.33
C ASP A 332 12.83 16.61 -15.54
N LEU A 333 13.73 15.65 -15.65
CA LEU A 333 14.70 15.61 -16.75
C LEU A 333 14.48 14.42 -17.67
N VAL A 334 13.47 13.59 -17.40
CA VAL A 334 13.09 12.47 -18.26
C VAL A 334 11.60 12.56 -18.51
N TYR A 335 11.21 12.44 -19.77
CA TYR A 335 9.83 12.50 -20.19
C TYR A 335 9.54 11.38 -21.17
N ARG A 336 8.26 11.05 -21.36
CA ARG A 336 7.80 10.16 -22.41
C ARG A 336 6.67 10.83 -23.18
N LEU A 337 6.84 11.04 -24.48
CA LEU A 337 5.75 11.46 -25.37
C LEU A 337 5.02 10.19 -25.83
N ALA A 338 3.75 10.08 -25.42
CA ALA A 338 2.90 8.93 -25.68
C ALA A 338 1.46 9.39 -25.97
N ASN A 339 0.97 9.11 -27.18
CA ASN A 339 -0.38 9.46 -27.66
C ASN A 339 -0.64 10.97 -27.54
N GLY A 340 0.28 11.79 -28.02
CA GLY A 340 0.22 13.25 -27.99
C GLY A 340 0.33 13.86 -26.59
N ARG A 341 0.69 13.06 -25.57
CA ARG A 341 0.78 13.52 -24.17
C ARG A 341 2.18 13.33 -23.63
N LEU A 342 2.63 14.33 -22.87
CA LEU A 342 3.89 14.25 -22.16
C LEU A 342 3.67 13.62 -20.78
N LEU A 343 4.31 12.48 -20.56
CA LEU A 343 4.28 11.72 -19.32
C LEU A 343 5.63 11.85 -18.61
N VAL A 344 5.60 11.73 -17.29
CA VAL A 344 6.82 11.73 -16.46
C VAL A 344 6.96 10.35 -15.81
N PRO A 345 8.12 9.68 -15.90
CA PRO A 345 8.34 8.42 -15.22
C PRO A 345 8.46 8.64 -13.70
N ARG A 346 7.77 7.79 -12.94
CA ARG A 346 7.81 7.75 -11.47
C ARG A 346 8.09 6.32 -11.04
N VAL A 347 8.93 6.17 -10.02
CA VAL A 347 9.17 4.87 -9.39
C VAL A 347 8.08 4.65 -8.37
N LEU A 348 7.32 3.57 -8.53
CA LEU A 348 6.25 3.17 -7.63
C LEU A 348 6.57 1.79 -7.04
N GLU A 349 6.19 1.60 -5.78
CA GLU A 349 6.26 0.29 -5.16
C GLU A 349 5.29 -0.67 -5.86
N THR A 350 5.73 -1.89 -6.11
CA THR A 350 4.87 -2.96 -6.61
C THR A 350 4.89 -4.09 -5.57
N PRO A 351 3.79 -4.30 -4.81
CA PRO A 351 3.76 -5.27 -3.71
C PRO A 351 4.23 -6.67 -4.12
N ALA A 352 3.89 -7.12 -5.33
CA ALA A 352 4.33 -8.40 -5.86
C ALA A 352 5.85 -8.51 -6.01
N VAL A 353 6.52 -7.43 -6.44
CA VAL A 353 7.98 -7.40 -6.56
C VAL A 353 8.61 -7.36 -5.16
N VAL A 354 8.03 -6.61 -4.23
CA VAL A 354 8.51 -6.54 -2.85
C VAL A 354 8.41 -7.90 -2.16
N GLU A 355 7.29 -8.59 -2.30
CA GLU A 355 7.09 -9.93 -1.73
C GLU A 355 8.01 -10.96 -2.38
N ALA A 356 8.18 -10.92 -3.71
CA ALA A 356 9.12 -11.79 -4.40
C ALA A 356 10.56 -11.57 -3.95
N MET A 357 11.00 -10.30 -3.84
CA MET A 357 12.33 -9.94 -3.34
C MET A 357 12.51 -10.36 -1.88
N HIS A 358 11.49 -10.15 -1.04
CA HIS A 358 11.53 -10.61 0.34
C HIS A 358 11.68 -12.13 0.42
N THR A 359 10.86 -12.86 -0.34
CA THR A 359 10.88 -14.32 -0.39
C THR A 359 12.23 -14.85 -0.86
N LEU A 360 12.87 -14.21 -1.85
CA LEU A 360 14.19 -14.57 -2.33
C LEU A 360 15.29 -14.37 -1.28
N VAL A 361 15.19 -13.35 -0.42
CA VAL A 361 16.23 -12.99 0.54
C VAL A 361 16.04 -13.69 1.89
N HIS A 362 14.80 -13.82 2.37
CA HIS A 362 14.47 -14.29 3.72
C HIS A 362 13.65 -15.59 3.74
N GLY A 363 13.24 -16.10 2.57
CA GLY A 363 12.28 -17.20 2.48
C GLY A 363 10.82 -16.75 2.57
N PRO A 364 9.87 -17.68 2.38
CA PRO A 364 8.44 -17.38 2.39
C PRO A 364 7.99 -16.90 3.77
N ARG A 365 7.10 -15.90 3.80
CA ARG A 365 6.47 -15.43 5.04
C ARG A 365 5.23 -16.27 5.36
N PRO A 366 4.98 -16.59 6.65
CA PRO A 366 3.71 -17.18 7.04
C PRO A 366 2.59 -16.19 6.76
N VAL A 367 1.49 -16.68 6.19
CA VAL A 367 0.27 -15.91 5.92
C VAL A 367 -0.88 -16.51 6.69
N LEU A 368 -1.78 -15.65 7.19
CA LEU A 368 -3.02 -16.13 7.79
C LEU A 368 -3.85 -16.84 6.72
N SER A 369 -4.24 -18.08 7.01
CA SER A 369 -5.06 -18.92 6.13
C SER A 369 -5.86 -19.92 6.96
N GLU A 370 -6.91 -20.47 6.37
CA GLU A 370 -7.68 -21.55 6.98
C GLU A 370 -6.94 -22.88 6.85
N LEU A 371 -6.45 -23.42 7.97
CA LEU A 371 -5.70 -24.69 8.02
C LEU A 371 -6.47 -25.87 7.42
N ALA A 372 -7.80 -25.88 7.60
CA ALA A 372 -8.66 -26.95 7.09
C ALA A 372 -8.77 -26.99 5.57
N LEU A 373 -8.40 -25.90 4.87
CA LEU A 373 -8.41 -25.82 3.42
C LEU A 373 -7.05 -26.20 2.79
N ASP A 374 -5.98 -26.28 3.59
CA ASP A 374 -4.67 -26.69 3.09
C ASP A 374 -4.58 -28.22 3.05
N PRO A 375 -4.37 -28.83 1.87
CA PRO A 375 -4.31 -30.29 1.75
C PRO A 375 -3.00 -30.87 2.28
N ARG A 376 -1.99 -30.03 2.58
CA ARG A 376 -0.69 -30.50 3.07
C ARG A 376 -0.79 -30.86 4.55
N PRO A 377 -0.05 -31.88 5.00
CA PRO A 377 0.14 -32.08 6.42
C PRO A 377 1.00 -30.94 6.96
N LEU A 378 0.48 -30.21 7.95
CA LEU A 378 1.15 -29.07 8.56
C LEU A 378 1.44 -29.36 10.03
N GLU A 379 2.57 -28.88 10.53
CA GLU A 379 2.96 -28.94 11.93
C GLU A 379 3.18 -27.52 12.46
N LEU A 380 2.70 -27.24 13.66
CA LEU A 380 2.92 -25.98 14.35
C LEU A 380 4.36 -25.94 14.88
N LYS A 381 5.17 -25.04 14.34
CA LYS A 381 6.51 -24.72 14.85
C LYS A 381 6.45 -23.53 15.79
N LEU A 382 6.83 -23.78 17.03
CA LEU A 382 6.88 -22.80 18.11
C LEU A 382 8.35 -22.41 18.35
N HIS A 383 8.75 -21.27 17.80
CA HIS A 383 10.02 -20.64 18.17
C HIS A 383 9.82 -19.69 19.36
N ASP A 384 8.74 -18.91 19.32
CA ASP A 384 8.11 -18.19 20.42
C ASP A 384 6.59 -18.03 20.11
N VAL A 385 5.79 -17.48 21.03
CA VAL A 385 4.33 -17.35 20.85
C VAL A 385 3.98 -16.37 19.74
N GLU A 386 4.79 -15.34 19.53
CA GLU A 386 4.54 -14.29 18.52
C GLU A 386 4.92 -14.75 17.10
N ASN A 387 5.83 -15.72 16.99
CA ASN A 387 6.37 -16.28 15.76
C ASN A 387 5.93 -17.73 15.52
N ALA A 388 4.89 -18.19 16.23
CA ALA A 388 4.26 -19.48 16.03
C ALA A 388 3.68 -19.57 14.60
N ARG A 389 4.09 -20.57 13.82
CA ARG A 389 3.63 -20.73 12.44
C ARG A 389 3.49 -22.19 12.06
N TRP A 390 2.63 -22.44 11.08
CA TRP A 390 2.44 -23.77 10.50
C TRP A 390 3.43 -23.97 9.36
N GLU A 391 4.19 -25.05 9.44
CA GLU A 391 5.13 -25.47 8.39
C GLU A 391 4.73 -26.84 7.85
N GLU A 392 5.13 -27.14 6.62
CA GLU A 392 4.86 -28.44 6.02
C GLU A 392 5.57 -29.55 6.79
N GLN A 393 4.78 -30.50 7.27
CA GLN A 393 5.26 -31.66 8.00
C GLN A 393 5.82 -32.68 7.01
N GLN A 394 7.05 -33.14 7.26
CA GLN A 394 7.65 -34.21 6.48
C GLN A 394 7.08 -35.57 6.92
N LEU A 395 5.88 -35.90 6.43
CA LEU A 395 5.28 -37.22 6.57
C LEU A 395 5.64 -38.09 5.36
N SER A 396 6.16 -39.30 5.61
CA SER A 396 6.37 -40.29 4.55
C SER A 396 5.03 -40.65 3.89
N GLU A 397 4.97 -40.69 2.55
CA GLU A 397 3.80 -41.12 1.80
C GLU A 397 3.44 -42.61 2.01
N GLU A 398 4.37 -43.39 2.58
CA GLU A 398 4.17 -44.79 2.93
C GLU A 398 2.96 -45.00 3.84
N GLN A 399 2.45 -46.24 3.86
CA GLN A 399 1.36 -46.62 4.77
C GLN A 399 1.76 -46.34 6.23
N PRO A 400 0.78 -46.02 7.10
CA PRO A 400 1.02 -46.03 8.54
C PRO A 400 1.65 -47.35 8.96
N ARG A 401 2.42 -47.34 10.06
CA ARG A 401 2.95 -48.57 10.66
C ARG A 401 1.80 -49.56 10.88
N PRO A 402 2.05 -50.88 10.86
CA PRO A 402 1.01 -51.90 10.92
C PRO A 402 -0.06 -51.66 12.00
N ASP A 403 0.35 -51.23 13.19
CA ASP A 403 -0.47 -50.99 14.38
C ASP A 403 -0.92 -49.52 14.57
N HIS A 404 -0.68 -48.66 13.58
CA HIS A 404 -1.01 -47.23 13.67
C HIS A 404 -2.17 -46.84 12.76
N THR A 405 -2.87 -45.80 13.19
CA THR A 405 -3.92 -45.12 12.44
C THR A 405 -3.49 -43.69 12.16
N GLU A 406 -3.68 -43.23 10.92
CA GLU A 406 -3.50 -41.83 10.54
C GLU A 406 -4.81 -41.09 10.69
N ILE A 407 -4.78 -39.95 11.36
CA ILE A 407 -5.92 -39.10 11.64
C ILE A 407 -5.69 -37.71 11.07
N ASN A 408 -6.74 -37.16 10.44
CA ASN A 408 -6.83 -35.73 10.17
C ASN A 408 -7.41 -35.04 11.40
N VAL A 409 -6.68 -34.08 11.96
CA VAL A 409 -7.00 -33.41 13.22
C VAL A 409 -8.08 -32.35 12.97
N GLU A 410 -9.19 -32.46 13.68
CA GLU A 410 -10.33 -31.53 13.58
C GLU A 410 -10.40 -30.57 14.75
N MET A 411 -10.05 -31.03 15.96
CA MET A 411 -10.04 -30.23 17.18
C MET A 411 -8.93 -30.69 18.12
N VAL A 412 -8.34 -29.76 18.85
CA VAL A 412 -7.39 -30.05 19.93
C VAL A 412 -7.72 -29.23 21.16
N THR A 413 -7.39 -29.74 22.34
CA THR A 413 -7.36 -28.90 23.55
C THR A 413 -6.11 -28.03 23.55
N ILE A 414 -6.27 -26.79 24.01
CA ILE A 414 -5.14 -25.87 24.20
C ILE A 414 -4.37 -26.36 25.43
N PHE A 415 -3.09 -26.64 25.25
CA PHE A 415 -2.16 -26.99 26.33
C PHE A 415 -1.12 -25.88 26.50
N ASP A 416 -0.53 -25.80 27.69
CA ASP A 416 0.49 -24.80 27.96
C ASP A 416 1.79 -25.16 27.23
N LEU A 417 2.17 -24.30 26.29
CA LEU A 417 3.39 -24.41 25.47
C LEU A 417 4.65 -23.98 26.23
N HIS A 418 4.52 -23.30 27.37
CA HIS A 418 5.63 -22.76 28.16
C HIS A 418 6.15 -23.69 29.24
N GLY A 419 5.61 -24.91 29.35
CA GLY A 419 6.18 -25.95 30.21
C GLY A 419 5.87 -25.82 31.69
N ASP A 420 4.76 -25.18 32.09
CA ASP A 420 4.25 -25.22 33.47
C ASP A 420 3.63 -26.58 33.86
N HIS A 421 4.23 -27.67 33.37
CA HIS A 421 3.82 -29.03 33.67
C HIS A 421 3.80 -29.25 35.19
N GLY A 422 2.66 -29.70 35.71
CA GLY A 422 2.47 -30.03 37.11
C GLY A 422 2.23 -28.84 38.05
N LYS A 423 2.04 -27.61 37.56
CA LYS A 423 1.65 -26.48 38.41
C LYS A 423 0.17 -26.50 38.77
N THR A 424 -0.66 -27.11 37.94
CA THR A 424 -2.09 -27.30 38.16
C THR A 424 -2.48 -28.77 37.92
N PRO A 425 -3.60 -29.26 38.46
CA PRO A 425 -4.11 -30.59 38.12
C PRO A 425 -4.33 -30.79 36.61
N ASP A 426 -4.71 -29.71 35.91
CA ASP A 426 -4.96 -29.72 34.46
C ASP A 426 -3.66 -29.80 33.63
N THR A 427 -2.51 -29.47 34.21
CA THR A 427 -1.17 -29.55 33.57
C THR A 427 -0.33 -30.71 34.12
N ALA A 428 -0.91 -31.58 34.97
CA ALA A 428 -0.18 -32.66 35.63
C ALA A 428 0.34 -33.74 34.68
N LEU A 429 -0.33 -33.93 33.54
CA LEU A 429 0.11 -34.82 32.46
C LEU A 429 0.53 -33.96 31.26
N PRO A 430 1.73 -34.14 30.68
CA PRO A 430 2.19 -33.41 29.51
C PRO A 430 1.54 -33.99 28.24
N MET A 431 0.22 -33.93 28.19
CA MET A 431 -0.60 -34.47 27.09
C MET A 431 -1.71 -33.49 26.74
N PHE A 432 -2.19 -33.59 25.51
CA PHE A 432 -3.37 -32.88 25.03
C PHE A 432 -4.30 -33.83 24.29
N GLU A 433 -5.57 -33.46 24.22
CA GLU A 433 -6.62 -34.26 23.61
C GLU A 433 -6.86 -33.83 22.18
N ILE A 434 -7.08 -34.82 21.32
CA ILE A 434 -7.30 -34.62 19.89
C ILE A 434 -8.60 -35.31 19.52
N VAL A 435 -9.45 -34.60 18.78
CA VAL A 435 -10.48 -35.20 17.96
C VAL A 435 -10.05 -35.11 16.51
N GLY A 436 -10.13 -36.22 15.82
CA GLY A 436 -9.84 -36.30 14.41
C GLY A 436 -10.65 -37.35 13.70
N LYS A 437 -10.46 -37.42 12.39
CA LYS A 437 -11.08 -38.40 11.52
C LYS A 437 -10.02 -39.31 10.92
N VAL A 438 -10.24 -40.62 11.01
CA VAL A 438 -9.32 -41.61 10.43
C VAL A 438 -9.26 -41.46 8.92
N THR A 439 -8.06 -41.25 8.38
CA THR A 439 -7.80 -41.14 6.94
C THR A 439 -7.14 -42.39 6.38
N ARG A 440 -6.27 -43.05 7.17
CA ARG A 440 -5.57 -44.29 6.78
C ARG A 440 -5.38 -45.19 7.99
N ILE A 441 -5.29 -46.50 7.75
CA ILE A 441 -5.05 -47.52 8.77
C ILE A 441 -3.84 -48.36 8.36
N GLY A 442 -3.06 -48.80 9.34
CA GLY A 442 -2.01 -49.81 9.17
C GLY A 442 -2.59 -51.20 8.87
N SER A 443 -1.73 -52.12 8.45
CA SER A 443 -2.16 -53.48 8.07
C SER A 443 -2.73 -54.32 9.21
N ASP A 444 -2.33 -54.02 10.44
CA ASP A 444 -2.65 -54.77 11.67
C ASP A 444 -3.63 -53.97 12.56
N ALA A 445 -4.07 -52.80 12.09
CA ALA A 445 -5.13 -52.01 12.71
C ALA A 445 -6.49 -52.57 12.29
N HIS A 446 -7.28 -53.04 13.25
CA HIS A 446 -8.50 -53.81 13.00
C HIS A 446 -9.75 -53.24 13.69
N ASP A 447 -9.58 -52.39 14.69
CA ASP A 447 -10.65 -51.81 15.50
C ASP A 447 -11.12 -50.43 14.98
N SER A 448 -10.38 -49.84 14.03
CA SER A 448 -10.67 -48.56 13.37
C SER A 448 -10.98 -48.73 11.89
N ALA A 449 -11.88 -47.90 11.37
CA ALA A 449 -12.15 -47.80 9.93
C ALA A 449 -11.88 -46.39 9.39
N VAL A 450 -11.48 -46.29 8.12
CA VAL A 450 -11.37 -45.00 7.44
C VAL A 450 -12.72 -44.28 7.47
N GLY A 451 -12.69 -43.03 7.93
CA GLY A 451 -13.86 -42.20 8.13
C GLY A 451 -14.40 -42.19 9.56
N ASP A 452 -13.91 -43.07 10.44
CA ASP A 452 -14.29 -43.06 11.85
C ASP A 452 -13.84 -41.75 12.51
N GLN A 453 -14.73 -41.18 13.32
CA GLN A 453 -14.37 -40.08 14.20
C GLN A 453 -13.79 -40.65 15.49
N VAL A 454 -12.58 -40.23 15.83
CA VAL A 454 -11.81 -40.77 16.94
C VAL A 454 -11.32 -39.67 17.84
N LEU A 455 -11.17 -40.04 19.11
CA LEU A 455 -10.49 -39.27 20.13
C LEU A 455 -9.18 -39.97 20.45
N THR A 456 -8.12 -39.19 20.69
CA THR A 456 -6.85 -39.73 21.20
C THR A 456 -6.15 -38.72 22.10
N LEU A 457 -5.09 -39.16 22.78
CA LEU A 457 -4.22 -38.32 23.59
C LEU A 457 -2.84 -38.30 22.94
N ALA A 458 -2.26 -37.11 22.75
CA ALA A 458 -0.88 -36.96 22.31
C ALA A 458 -0.03 -36.33 23.39
N SER A 459 1.26 -36.68 23.42
CA SER A 459 2.23 -35.99 24.26
C SER A 459 2.52 -34.61 23.67
N THR A 460 2.80 -33.64 24.54
CA THR A 460 3.29 -32.31 24.12
C THR A 460 4.57 -32.39 23.28
N ASP A 461 5.39 -33.42 23.48
CA ASP A 461 6.62 -33.65 22.72
C ASP A 461 6.36 -34.06 21.26
N SER A 462 5.16 -34.57 20.95
CA SER A 462 4.78 -34.94 19.58
C SER A 462 4.53 -33.74 18.67
N GLY A 463 4.40 -32.54 19.25
CA GLY A 463 3.99 -31.34 18.53
C GLY A 463 2.53 -31.38 18.11
N LEU A 464 2.00 -30.22 17.72
CA LEU A 464 0.65 -30.09 17.17
C LEU A 464 0.72 -30.12 15.64
N SER A 465 -0.02 -31.02 15.00
CA SER A 465 -0.09 -31.11 13.53
C SER A 465 -1.52 -31.29 13.03
N THR A 466 -1.78 -30.95 11.77
CA THR A 466 -3.07 -31.19 11.10
C THR A 466 -3.27 -32.67 10.77
N THR A 467 -2.19 -33.45 10.69
CA THR A 467 -2.22 -34.90 10.48
C THR A 467 -1.34 -35.59 11.50
N MET A 468 -1.86 -36.64 12.15
CA MET A 468 -1.12 -37.39 13.17
C MET A 468 -1.22 -38.89 12.92
N ARG A 469 -0.15 -39.63 13.21
CA ARG A 469 -0.14 -41.09 13.23
C ARG A 469 -0.04 -41.56 14.67
N VAL A 470 -1.06 -42.25 15.14
CA VAL A 470 -1.20 -42.71 16.54
C VAL A 470 -1.40 -44.22 16.58
N LEU A 471 -1.05 -44.86 17.69
CA LEU A 471 -1.34 -46.27 17.90
C LEU A 471 -2.86 -46.49 17.90
N GLU A 472 -3.35 -47.53 17.22
CA GLU A 472 -4.79 -47.82 17.21
C GLU A 472 -5.34 -48.02 18.63
N SER A 473 -4.54 -48.66 19.51
CA SER A 473 -4.90 -48.89 20.91
C SER A 473 -5.11 -47.62 21.73
N ASP A 474 -4.57 -46.48 21.26
CA ASP A 474 -4.64 -45.20 21.94
C ASP A 474 -5.78 -44.33 21.38
N THR A 475 -6.60 -44.89 20.48
CA THR A 475 -7.76 -44.22 19.90
C THR A 475 -9.07 -44.74 20.50
N ILE A 476 -10.01 -43.83 20.69
CA ILE A 476 -11.37 -44.12 21.17
C ILE A 476 -12.35 -43.63 20.11
N ARG A 477 -13.12 -44.54 19.53
CA ARG A 477 -14.15 -44.16 18.55
C ARG A 477 -15.25 -43.33 19.22
N ILE A 478 -15.51 -42.15 18.66
CA ILE A 478 -16.59 -41.26 19.08
C ILE A 478 -17.87 -41.71 18.37
N SER A 479 -18.95 -41.92 19.11
CA SER A 479 -20.23 -42.24 18.50
C SER A 479 -20.80 -41.02 17.76
N THR A 480 -21.49 -41.24 16.65
CA THR A 480 -22.07 -40.17 15.82
C THR A 480 -23.07 -39.27 16.55
N ASN A 481 -23.62 -39.72 17.68
CA ASN A 481 -24.57 -38.96 18.50
C ASN A 481 -23.89 -38.12 19.59
N THR A 482 -22.57 -38.21 19.73
CA THR A 482 -21.81 -37.48 20.75
C THR A 482 -21.31 -36.16 20.16
N ASN A 483 -21.52 -35.05 20.88
CA ASN A 483 -20.96 -33.77 20.48
C ASN A 483 -19.43 -33.78 20.68
N PRO A 484 -18.61 -33.62 19.61
CA PRO A 484 -17.16 -33.71 19.71
C PRO A 484 -16.53 -32.68 20.66
N THR A 485 -17.06 -31.46 20.68
CA THR A 485 -16.61 -30.39 21.59
C THR A 485 -16.85 -30.74 23.06
N LYS A 486 -17.87 -31.55 23.36
CA LYS A 486 -18.09 -32.07 24.72
C LYS A 486 -17.22 -33.29 25.04
N ALA A 487 -16.87 -34.07 24.02
CA ALA A 487 -16.09 -35.29 24.20
C ALA A 487 -14.60 -34.99 24.46
N ILE A 488 -14.03 -34.00 23.78
CA ILE A 488 -12.58 -33.80 23.72
C ILE A 488 -11.92 -33.56 25.09
N SER A 489 -12.57 -32.89 26.04
CA SER A 489 -12.01 -32.58 27.38
C SER A 489 -12.31 -33.63 28.45
N THR A 490 -12.87 -34.78 28.07
CA THR A 490 -13.25 -35.85 29.00
C THR A 490 -12.09 -36.80 29.35
N PRO A 491 -11.32 -37.33 28.38
CA PRO A 491 -10.41 -38.44 28.62
C PRO A 491 -9.27 -38.08 29.58
N LEU A 492 -8.61 -36.93 29.36
CA LEU A 492 -7.49 -36.53 30.22
C LEU A 492 -7.95 -36.23 31.64
N ALA A 493 -9.11 -35.58 31.79
CA ALA A 493 -9.74 -35.31 33.08
C ALA A 493 -10.04 -36.61 33.88
N TYR A 494 -10.61 -37.64 33.23
CA TYR A 494 -10.87 -38.93 33.88
C TYR A 494 -9.61 -39.77 34.09
N LEU A 495 -8.63 -39.68 33.21
CA LEU A 495 -7.31 -40.30 33.39
C LEU A 495 -6.62 -39.71 34.62
N ASN A 496 -6.64 -38.38 34.77
CA ASN A 496 -6.15 -37.68 35.97
C ASN A 496 -6.87 -38.16 37.24
N ALA A 497 -8.20 -38.21 37.22
CA ALA A 497 -8.99 -38.70 38.35
C ALA A 497 -8.60 -40.14 38.74
N TYR A 498 -8.46 -41.04 37.76
CA TYR A 498 -8.05 -42.42 38.00
C TYR A 498 -6.63 -42.52 38.57
N GLN A 499 -5.67 -41.80 37.96
CA GLN A 499 -4.28 -41.80 38.40
C GLN A 499 -4.17 -41.27 39.84
N ILE A 500 -4.80 -40.14 40.14
CA ILE A 500 -4.70 -39.49 41.45
C ILE A 500 -5.44 -40.30 42.53
N LEU A 501 -6.71 -40.66 42.30
CA LEU A 501 -7.54 -41.27 43.34
C LEU A 501 -7.20 -42.75 43.54
N THR A 502 -6.90 -43.49 42.46
CA THR A 502 -6.72 -44.95 42.52
C THR A 502 -5.27 -45.36 42.50
N LYS A 503 -4.44 -44.86 41.57
CA LYS A 503 -3.04 -45.33 41.44
C LYS A 503 -2.13 -44.73 42.52
N ILE A 504 -2.22 -43.41 42.72
CA ILE A 504 -1.39 -42.68 43.68
C ILE A 504 -2.03 -42.74 45.06
N GLY A 505 -3.28 -42.29 45.18
CA GLY A 505 -4.00 -42.19 46.45
C GLY A 505 -4.43 -43.53 47.04
N ARG A 506 -4.52 -44.58 46.22
CA ARG A 506 -4.96 -45.94 46.63
C ARG A 506 -6.28 -45.92 47.41
N LEU A 507 -7.15 -44.99 47.06
CA LEU A 507 -8.44 -44.79 47.72
C LEU A 507 -9.41 -45.92 47.35
N ASN A 508 -10.34 -46.18 48.25
CA ASN A 508 -11.38 -47.19 48.07
C ASN A 508 -12.73 -46.67 48.58
N SER A 509 -13.80 -47.46 48.50
CA SER A 509 -15.16 -47.03 48.88
C SER A 509 -15.33 -46.61 50.34
N SER A 510 -14.39 -46.94 51.24
CA SER A 510 -14.41 -46.46 52.64
C SER A 510 -13.67 -45.13 52.83
N SER A 511 -13.01 -44.62 51.79
CA SER A 511 -12.22 -43.40 51.85
C SER A 511 -13.09 -42.15 51.75
N SER A 512 -12.66 -41.09 52.43
CA SER A 512 -13.19 -39.74 52.25
C SER A 512 -12.19 -38.90 51.46
N VAL A 513 -12.67 -38.12 50.48
CA VAL A 513 -11.84 -37.24 49.65
C VAL A 513 -12.33 -35.80 49.78
N LEU A 514 -11.39 -34.88 50.02
CA LEU A 514 -11.62 -33.44 49.93
C LEU A 514 -11.04 -32.96 48.59
N LEU A 515 -11.91 -32.48 47.70
CA LEU A 515 -11.54 -31.91 46.41
C LEU A 515 -11.62 -30.39 46.49
N VAL A 516 -10.51 -29.70 46.29
CA VAL A 516 -10.41 -28.24 46.41
C VAL A 516 -10.07 -27.65 45.05
N GLY A 517 -10.86 -26.69 44.58
CA GLY A 517 -10.58 -25.97 43.34
C GLY A 517 -11.84 -25.34 42.73
N SER A 518 -11.64 -24.53 41.69
CA SER A 518 -12.73 -23.96 40.89
C SER A 518 -13.36 -25.03 39.97
N THR A 519 -14.57 -24.76 39.50
CA THR A 519 -15.29 -25.67 38.58
C THR A 519 -14.51 -25.87 37.27
N SER A 520 -13.84 -27.02 37.13
CA SER A 520 -13.13 -27.44 35.91
C SER A 520 -13.57 -28.84 35.46
N HIS A 521 -13.23 -29.23 34.22
CA HIS A 521 -13.49 -30.58 33.71
C HIS A 521 -12.80 -31.65 34.57
N THR A 522 -11.57 -31.39 35.03
CA THR A 522 -10.82 -32.28 35.93
C THR A 522 -11.49 -32.41 37.29
N LEU A 523 -11.94 -31.30 37.91
CA LEU A 523 -12.66 -31.37 39.19
C LEU A 523 -13.95 -32.18 39.05
N GLN A 524 -14.72 -31.95 37.98
CA GLN A 524 -15.94 -32.70 37.71
C GLN A 524 -15.65 -34.19 37.47
N ALA A 525 -14.60 -34.53 36.74
CA ALA A 525 -14.19 -35.93 36.53
C ALA A 525 -13.78 -36.60 37.85
N MET A 526 -13.05 -35.90 38.73
CA MET A 526 -12.71 -36.40 40.07
C MET A 526 -13.93 -36.65 40.94
N ILE A 527 -14.90 -35.73 40.95
CA ILE A 527 -16.18 -35.89 41.67
C ILE A 527 -16.92 -37.11 41.13
N ASN A 528 -17.12 -37.19 39.81
CA ASN A 528 -17.81 -38.30 39.16
C ASN A 528 -17.14 -39.65 39.47
N TYR A 529 -15.83 -39.70 39.33
CA TYR A 529 -15.06 -40.92 39.59
C TYR A 529 -15.16 -41.35 41.06
N ALA A 530 -14.98 -40.43 42.00
CA ALA A 530 -15.07 -40.72 43.43
C ALA A 530 -16.48 -41.18 43.83
N LEU A 531 -17.53 -40.53 43.31
CA LEU A 531 -18.93 -40.94 43.54
C LEU A 531 -19.22 -42.31 42.94
N ALA A 532 -18.75 -42.59 41.72
CA ALA A 532 -18.89 -43.91 41.08
C ALA A 532 -18.19 -45.02 41.90
N MET A 533 -17.06 -44.70 42.52
CA MET A 533 -16.32 -45.57 43.44
C MET A 533 -16.93 -45.62 44.86
N LYS A 534 -18.06 -44.95 45.09
CA LYS A 534 -18.79 -44.89 46.36
C LYS A 534 -17.96 -44.30 47.52
N MET A 535 -17.04 -43.39 47.22
CA MET A 535 -16.27 -42.66 48.23
C MET A 535 -17.13 -41.56 48.87
N HIS A 536 -16.74 -41.11 50.05
CA HIS A 536 -17.34 -39.92 50.67
C HIS A 536 -16.69 -38.65 50.12
N VAL A 537 -17.41 -37.86 49.33
CA VAL A 537 -16.86 -36.70 48.61
C VAL A 537 -17.22 -35.39 49.33
N ILE A 538 -16.20 -34.59 49.61
CA ILE A 538 -16.33 -33.21 50.09
C ILE A 538 -15.70 -32.30 49.04
N VAL A 539 -16.38 -31.25 48.62
CA VAL A 539 -15.87 -30.30 47.62
C VAL A 539 -15.79 -28.90 48.23
N ALA A 540 -14.65 -28.24 48.03
CA ALA A 540 -14.43 -26.84 48.40
C ALA A 540 -14.10 -26.02 47.14
N THR A 541 -14.91 -25.01 46.83
CA THR A 541 -14.78 -24.15 45.65
C THR A 541 -15.03 -22.68 46.03
N ASP A 542 -14.44 -21.76 45.27
CA ASP A 542 -14.65 -20.30 45.33
C ASP A 542 -14.95 -19.82 43.90
N PRO A 543 -15.92 -18.92 43.60
CA PRO A 543 -16.94 -18.24 44.43
C PRO A 543 -18.28 -18.99 44.57
N LEU A 544 -19.24 -18.40 45.31
CA LEU A 544 -20.60 -18.93 45.60
C LEU A 544 -21.31 -19.54 44.37
N ASP A 545 -21.20 -18.89 43.21
CA ASP A 545 -21.82 -19.34 41.95
C ASP A 545 -21.31 -20.73 41.49
N SER A 546 -20.06 -21.05 41.79
CA SER A 546 -19.47 -22.38 41.49
C SER A 546 -20.07 -23.47 42.37
N ALA A 547 -20.36 -23.17 43.64
CA ALA A 547 -20.98 -24.11 44.56
C ALA A 547 -22.43 -24.41 44.14
N GLU A 548 -23.19 -23.40 43.71
CA GLU A 548 -24.56 -23.59 43.20
C GLU A 548 -24.58 -24.39 41.90
N SER A 549 -23.66 -24.11 40.99
CA SER A 549 -23.50 -24.85 39.73
C SER A 549 -23.21 -26.34 39.99
N LEU A 550 -22.28 -26.64 40.90
CA LEU A 550 -21.97 -28.04 41.27
C LEU A 550 -23.14 -28.74 41.94
N ARG A 551 -23.95 -28.07 42.77
CA ARG A 551 -25.17 -28.66 43.36
C ARG A 551 -26.21 -29.02 42.31
N SER A 552 -26.38 -28.14 41.32
CA SER A 552 -27.28 -28.40 40.19
C SER A 552 -26.85 -29.64 39.40
N LEU A 553 -25.54 -29.78 39.14
CA LEU A 553 -25.00 -30.95 38.45
C LEU A 553 -24.99 -32.23 39.31
N TYR A 554 -24.80 -32.11 40.62
CA TYR A 554 -24.66 -33.23 41.55
C TYR A 554 -25.65 -33.09 42.72
N PRO A 555 -26.92 -33.48 42.54
CA PRO A 555 -27.93 -33.46 43.61
C PRO A 555 -27.53 -34.15 44.93
N PRO A 556 -26.66 -35.19 44.95
CA PRO A 556 -26.18 -35.78 46.19
C PRO A 556 -25.22 -34.90 47.03
N LEU A 557 -24.68 -33.80 46.48
CA LEU A 557 -23.83 -32.87 47.23
C LEU A 557 -24.70 -31.88 48.01
N VAL A 558 -24.62 -31.94 49.35
CA VAL A 558 -25.42 -31.10 50.27
C VAL A 558 -24.53 -30.05 50.94
N ASP A 559 -25.07 -28.85 51.18
CA ASP A 559 -24.39 -27.81 51.97
C ASP A 559 -24.44 -28.18 53.47
N PRO A 560 -23.31 -28.34 54.15
CA PRO A 560 -23.34 -28.53 55.60
C PRO A 560 -23.88 -27.30 56.36
N TYR A 561 -23.97 -26.13 55.73
CA TYR A 561 -24.38 -24.85 56.34
C TYR A 561 -25.71 -24.28 55.80
N ARG A 562 -26.35 -24.90 54.81
CA ARG A 562 -27.74 -24.61 54.39
C ARG A 562 -28.53 -25.92 54.31
N PRO A 563 -29.44 -26.18 55.26
CA PRO A 563 -30.23 -27.40 55.29
C PRO A 563 -31.21 -27.52 54.12
#